data_AF-A0AA39LT00-F1
#
_entry.id   AF-A0AA39LT00-F1
#
_cell.length_a   1.000
_cell.length_b   1.000
_cell.length_c   1.000
_cell.angle_alpha   90.00
_cell.angle_beta   90.00
_cell.angle_gamma   90.00
#
_symmetry.space_group_name_H-M   'P 1'
#
loop_
_entity.id
_entity.type
_entity.pdbx_description
1 polymer ?
#
loop_
_entity_poly.entity_id
_entity_poly.type
_entity_poly.pdbx_seq_one_letter_code
_entity_poly.pdbx_strand_id
1 'polypeptide(L)'
;MICISIWAVPPSLSRTYCLNVAIPSFLFSFWQLSIFVCFEAGLVQFLDSIYAVYVFLAARIFTLYGYLYFSTMTILLSFIGYVKPQMFQSVTKTRNITFMVWIGHAWTVVCVLTLFPRLFVGIFPILAEMDFSVMMTVQVVFVLLIYMTMVVIYILAIFHVLRRIGDNRGYFTTEHRRSLTSILIYCTAPNVLCAVGLSFHVCETVQEISVWHYFDPSTTDDIKRLCASLTYWAHGLTNIRIFINVFTALIAFHDYRVAVRKAILWIATSARKALKSIFRLLM
;
A
#
# COMPACT_ATOMS: atom_id res chain seq x y z
N MET A 1 -14.48 -2.64 1.14
CA MET A 1 -13.60 -2.65 2.33
C MET A 1 -13.71 -1.40 3.19
N ILE A 2 -13.61 -0.19 2.61
CA ILE A 2 -13.65 1.09 3.35
C ILE A 2 -14.96 1.21 4.16
N CYS A 3 -16.13 1.06 3.53
CA CYS A 3 -17.42 1.17 4.23
C CYS A 3 -17.57 0.15 5.37
N ILE A 4 -17.14 -1.10 5.15
CA ILE A 4 -17.14 -2.16 6.18
C ILE A 4 -16.24 -1.75 7.35
N SER A 5 -15.07 -1.18 7.06
CA SER A 5 -14.13 -0.73 8.09
C SER A 5 -14.72 0.41 8.92
N ILE A 6 -15.40 1.37 8.30
CA ILE A 6 -15.97 2.53 9.01
C ILE A 6 -17.18 2.12 9.85
N TRP A 7 -18.09 1.30 9.31
CA TRP A 7 -19.39 1.04 9.95
C TRP A 7 -19.46 -0.24 10.78
N ALA A 8 -18.71 -1.28 10.42
CA ALA A 8 -18.90 -2.61 11.00
C ALA A 8 -17.71 -3.13 11.81
N VAL A 9 -16.50 -2.61 11.58
CA VAL A 9 -15.27 -3.07 12.26
C VAL A 9 -14.95 -2.14 13.43
N PRO A 10 -14.79 -2.66 14.67
CA PRO A 10 -14.44 -1.83 15.82
C PRO A 10 -13.05 -1.19 15.67
N PRO A 11 -12.77 -0.06 16.34
CA PRO A 11 -11.46 0.57 16.30
C PRO A 11 -10.38 -0.39 16.76
N SER A 12 -9.50 -0.74 15.83
CA SER A 12 -8.36 -1.61 16.06
C SER A 12 -7.14 -1.10 15.29
N LEU A 13 -5.96 -1.61 15.68
CA LEU A 13 -4.72 -1.37 14.96
C LEU A 13 -4.91 -1.73 13.48
N SER A 14 -5.27 -3.00 13.19
CA SER A 14 -5.49 -3.52 11.83
C SER A 14 -6.46 -2.67 11.01
N ARG A 15 -7.59 -2.25 11.59
CA ARG A 15 -8.55 -1.35 10.92
C ARG A 15 -7.90 -0.04 10.47
N THR A 16 -7.07 0.55 11.33
CA THR A 16 -6.40 1.82 11.07
C THR A 16 -5.42 1.69 9.91
N TYR A 17 -4.60 0.64 9.86
CA TYR A 17 -3.69 0.41 8.71
C TYR A 17 -4.46 0.11 7.44
N CYS A 18 -5.42 -0.80 7.52
CA CYS A 18 -6.30 -1.17 6.42
C CYS A 18 -6.94 0.08 5.78
N LEU A 19 -7.44 1.02 6.58
CA LEU A 19 -8.00 2.27 6.08
C LEU A 19 -6.95 3.20 5.47
N ASN A 20 -5.79 3.38 6.12
CA ASN A 20 -4.73 4.25 5.61
C ASN A 20 -4.10 3.75 4.30
N VAL A 21 -4.12 2.44 4.05
CA VAL A 21 -3.70 1.86 2.77
C VAL A 21 -4.84 1.89 1.75
N ALA A 22 -6.06 1.52 2.15
CA ALA A 22 -7.19 1.38 1.24
C ALA A 22 -7.72 2.72 0.72
N ILE A 23 -7.74 3.78 1.53
CA ILE A 23 -8.28 5.08 1.11
C ILE A 23 -7.46 5.69 -0.04
N PRO A 24 -6.13 5.89 0.09
CA PRO A 24 -5.33 6.45 -1.01
C PRO A 24 -5.38 5.56 -2.25
N SER A 25 -5.34 4.24 -2.06
CA SER A 25 -5.45 3.27 -3.15
C SER A 25 -6.77 3.38 -3.90
N PHE A 26 -7.88 3.50 -3.18
CA PHE A 26 -9.21 3.65 -3.77
C PHE A 26 -9.34 4.98 -4.51
N LEU A 27 -8.92 6.08 -3.91
CA LEU A 27 -8.94 7.41 -4.54
C LEU A 27 -8.12 7.40 -5.83
N PHE A 28 -6.94 6.78 -5.80
CA PHE A 28 -6.09 6.63 -6.98
C PHE A 28 -6.74 5.77 -8.06
N SER A 29 -7.26 4.58 -7.74
CA SER A 29 -7.92 3.71 -8.72
C SER A 29 -9.19 4.35 -9.29
N PHE A 30 -9.95 5.07 -8.48
CA PHE A 30 -11.12 5.82 -8.94
C PHE A 30 -10.71 6.91 -9.94
N TRP A 31 -9.70 7.70 -9.60
CA TRP A 31 -9.13 8.71 -10.49
C TRP A 31 -8.65 8.08 -11.80
N GLN A 32 -7.92 6.96 -11.74
CA GLN A 32 -7.43 6.25 -12.93
C GLN A 32 -8.59 5.82 -13.84
N LEU A 33 -9.66 5.27 -13.25
CA LEU A 33 -10.84 4.87 -13.99
C LEU A 33 -11.54 6.08 -14.63
N SER A 34 -11.65 7.19 -13.90
CA SER A 34 -12.22 8.44 -14.44
C SER A 34 -11.42 8.95 -15.64
N ILE A 35 -10.09 8.98 -15.54
CA ILE A 35 -9.21 9.34 -16.67
C ILE A 35 -9.47 8.44 -17.88
N PHE A 36 -9.50 7.12 -17.67
CA PHE A 36 -9.71 6.15 -18.73
C PHE A 36 -11.06 6.35 -19.44
N VAL A 37 -12.14 6.53 -18.66
CA VAL A 37 -13.48 6.76 -19.20
C VAL A 37 -13.55 8.09 -19.97
N CYS A 38 -12.93 9.15 -19.46
CA CYS A 38 -12.86 10.44 -20.16
C CYS A 38 -12.08 10.34 -21.48
N PHE A 39 -10.99 9.58 -21.50
CA PHE A 39 -10.20 9.35 -22.71
C PHE A 39 -11.02 8.63 -23.79
N GLU A 40 -11.67 7.52 -23.44
CA GLU A 40 -12.54 6.76 -24.35
C GLU A 40 -13.75 7.57 -24.84
N ALA A 41 -14.25 8.50 -24.01
CA ALA A 41 -15.34 9.41 -24.39
C ALA A 41 -14.89 10.57 -25.31
N GLY A 42 -13.62 10.65 -25.69
CA GLY A 42 -13.09 11.73 -26.53
C GLY A 42 -12.98 13.07 -25.80
N LEU A 43 -13.06 13.10 -24.47
CA LEU A 43 -12.91 14.30 -23.63
C LEU A 43 -11.42 14.65 -23.41
N VAL A 44 -10.60 14.49 -24.45
CA VAL A 44 -9.12 14.56 -24.41
C VAL A 44 -8.62 15.93 -23.97
N GLN A 45 -9.38 17.01 -24.22
CA GLN A 45 -9.03 18.37 -23.78
C GLN A 45 -8.85 18.49 -22.25
N PHE A 46 -9.47 17.63 -21.46
CA PHE A 46 -9.27 17.61 -20.00
C PHE A 46 -7.95 16.92 -19.60
N LEU A 47 -7.46 16.00 -20.42
CA LEU A 47 -6.22 15.22 -20.21
C LEU A 47 -4.99 15.89 -20.79
N ASP A 48 -5.14 16.78 -21.77
CA ASP A 48 -4.06 17.61 -22.31
C ASP A 48 -3.49 18.60 -21.28
N SER A 49 -4.16 18.77 -20.14
CA SER A 49 -3.56 19.44 -19.00
C SER A 49 -2.43 18.57 -18.45
N ILE A 50 -1.20 18.93 -18.82
CA ILE A 50 0.06 18.42 -18.28
C ILE A 50 0.00 18.24 -16.74
N TYR A 51 -0.71 19.13 -16.05
CA TYR A 51 -0.96 19.06 -14.61
C TYR A 51 -1.70 17.78 -14.17
N ALA A 52 -2.71 17.32 -14.91
CA ALA A 52 -3.48 16.12 -14.57
C ALA A 52 -2.61 14.87 -14.59
N VAL A 53 -1.70 14.76 -15.58
CA VAL A 53 -0.74 13.66 -15.68
C VAL A 53 0.25 13.68 -14.50
N TYR A 54 0.76 14.86 -14.14
CA TYR A 54 1.68 14.98 -12.99
C TYR A 54 1.02 14.67 -11.65
N VAL A 55 -0.19 15.19 -11.41
CA VAL A 55 -0.96 14.88 -10.20
C VAL A 55 -1.26 13.39 -10.12
N PHE A 56 -1.61 12.76 -11.24
CA PHE A 56 -1.83 11.32 -11.31
C PHE A 56 -0.57 10.52 -10.95
N LEU A 57 0.58 10.88 -11.53
CA LEU A 57 1.83 10.18 -11.23
C LEU A 57 2.23 10.37 -9.76
N ALA A 58 2.13 11.59 -9.24
CA ALA A 58 2.42 11.92 -7.85
C ALA A 58 1.51 11.14 -6.88
N ALA A 59 0.20 11.09 -7.14
CA ALA A 59 -0.75 10.31 -6.35
C ALA A 59 -0.41 8.82 -6.35
N ARG A 60 0.02 8.30 -7.50
CA ARG A 60 0.44 6.91 -7.60
C ARG A 60 1.66 6.61 -6.77
N ILE A 61 2.70 7.41 -6.92
CA ILE A 61 3.95 7.31 -6.16
C ILE A 61 3.64 7.39 -4.66
N PHE A 62 2.74 8.29 -4.27
CA PHE A 62 2.25 8.40 -2.91
C PHE A 62 1.64 7.09 -2.40
N THR A 63 0.79 6.41 -3.19
CA THR A 63 0.21 5.11 -2.77
C THR A 63 1.27 4.00 -2.65
N LEU A 64 2.31 4.03 -3.48
CA LEU A 64 3.39 3.03 -3.46
C LEU A 64 4.27 3.18 -2.23
N TYR A 65 4.74 4.39 -1.96
CA TYR A 65 5.57 4.68 -0.78
C TYR A 65 4.78 4.63 0.52
N GLY A 66 3.57 5.20 0.53
CA GLY A 66 2.68 5.12 1.69
C GLY A 66 2.45 3.67 2.09
N TYR A 67 2.21 2.78 1.11
CA TYR A 67 2.09 1.35 1.38
C TYR A 67 3.34 0.78 2.08
N LEU A 68 4.55 1.08 1.58
CA LEU A 68 5.80 0.56 2.16
C LEU A 68 5.96 1.00 3.63
N TYR A 69 5.74 2.29 3.92
CA TYR A 69 5.83 2.83 5.28
C TYR A 69 4.79 2.19 6.21
N PHE A 70 3.51 2.17 5.78
CA PHE A 70 2.44 1.62 6.60
C PHE A 70 2.59 0.10 6.79
N SER A 71 3.02 -0.65 5.77
CA SER A 71 3.29 -2.09 5.88
C SER A 71 4.40 -2.38 6.88
N THR A 72 5.52 -1.65 6.78
CA THR A 72 6.66 -1.78 7.71
C THR A 72 6.25 -1.46 9.14
N MET A 73 5.52 -0.35 9.35
CA MET A 73 5.00 0.03 10.65
C MET A 73 4.03 -1.02 11.21
N THR A 74 3.16 -1.60 10.36
CA THR A 74 2.21 -2.66 10.77
C THR A 74 2.95 -3.90 11.26
N ILE A 75 3.93 -4.36 10.48
CA ILE A 75 4.74 -5.55 10.81
C ILE A 75 5.53 -5.30 12.09
N LEU A 76 6.18 -4.13 12.22
CA LEU A 76 6.90 -3.75 13.43
C LEU A 76 5.98 -3.75 14.67
N LEU A 77 4.83 -3.11 14.60
CA LEU A 77 3.91 -3.02 15.75
C LEU A 77 3.28 -4.37 16.08
N SER A 78 2.95 -5.19 15.09
CA SER A 78 2.47 -6.54 15.35
C SER A 78 3.53 -7.41 16.02
N PHE A 79 4.79 -7.28 15.60
CA PHE A 79 5.92 -7.96 16.23
C PHE A 79 6.13 -7.47 17.68
N ILE A 80 6.10 -6.16 17.92
CA ILE A 80 6.19 -5.60 19.29
C ILE A 80 5.01 -6.08 20.14
N GLY A 81 3.78 -6.12 19.59
CA GLY A 81 2.60 -6.66 20.26
C GLY A 81 2.73 -8.12 20.67
N TYR A 82 3.43 -8.90 19.84
CA TYR A 82 3.70 -10.31 20.13
C TYR A 82 4.80 -10.51 21.18
N VAL A 83 5.91 -9.78 21.08
CA VAL A 83 7.08 -9.97 21.96
C VAL A 83 6.94 -9.21 23.29
N LYS A 84 6.41 -7.98 23.27
CA LYS A 84 6.31 -7.07 24.42
C LYS A 84 4.92 -6.39 24.49
N PRO A 85 3.88 -7.10 24.96
CA PRO A 85 2.51 -6.58 24.96
C PRO A 85 2.31 -5.30 25.78
N GLN A 86 3.06 -5.12 26.88
CA GLN A 86 3.02 -3.88 27.67
C GLN A 86 3.54 -2.66 26.88
N MET A 87 4.63 -2.84 26.13
CA MET A 87 5.18 -1.79 25.28
C MET A 87 4.20 -1.47 24.14
N PHE A 88 3.60 -2.50 23.55
CA PHE A 88 2.58 -2.34 22.54
C PHE A 88 1.40 -1.52 23.03
N GLN A 89 0.82 -1.83 24.19
CA GLN A 89 -0.29 -1.04 24.75
C GLN A 89 0.05 0.44 24.93
N SER A 90 1.29 0.76 25.30
CA SER A 90 1.76 2.15 25.42
C SER A 90 1.87 2.84 24.05
N VAL A 91 2.42 2.14 23.06
CA VAL A 91 2.59 2.66 21.69
C VAL A 91 1.26 2.76 20.95
N THR A 92 0.32 1.84 21.19
CA THR A 92 -0.98 1.81 20.51
C THR A 92 -2.05 2.70 21.14
N LYS A 93 -1.69 3.59 22.06
CA LYS A 93 -2.59 4.65 22.52
C LYS A 93 -3.03 5.47 21.31
N THR A 94 -4.31 5.83 21.22
CA THR A 94 -4.92 6.50 20.06
C THR A 94 -4.09 7.71 19.60
N ARG A 95 -3.64 8.55 20.53
CA ARG A 95 -2.79 9.72 20.24
C ARG A 95 -1.49 9.36 19.52
N ASN A 96 -0.82 8.29 19.95
CA ASN A 96 0.46 7.87 19.40
C ASN A 96 0.30 7.25 18.01
N ILE A 97 -0.73 6.41 17.80
CA ILE A 97 -1.03 5.86 16.47
C ILE A 97 -1.34 6.98 15.48
N THR A 98 -2.20 7.92 15.86
CA THR A 98 -2.55 9.06 15.00
C THR A 98 -1.30 9.87 14.63
N PHE A 99 -0.43 10.14 15.60
CA PHE A 99 0.84 10.83 15.36
C PHE A 99 1.75 10.07 14.39
N MET A 100 1.94 8.76 14.58
CA MET A 100 2.74 7.94 13.67
C MET A 100 2.16 7.90 12.25
N VAL A 101 0.83 7.87 12.12
CA VAL A 101 0.14 7.93 10.83
C VAL A 101 0.38 9.26 10.13
N TRP A 102 0.30 10.38 10.84
CA TRP A 102 0.60 11.71 10.30
C TRP A 102 2.06 11.82 9.83
N ILE A 103 3.01 11.32 10.63
CA ILE A 103 4.42 11.25 10.23
C ILE A 103 4.58 10.42 8.97
N GLY A 104 3.93 9.25 8.89
CA GLY A 104 3.99 8.38 7.72
C GLY A 104 3.49 9.07 6.45
N HIS A 105 2.37 9.78 6.51
CA HIS A 105 1.85 10.55 5.38
C HIS A 105 2.76 11.73 5.01
N ALA A 106 3.19 12.54 5.99
CA ALA A 106 4.10 13.66 5.75
C ALA A 106 5.40 13.20 5.10
N TRP A 107 5.97 12.10 5.59
CA TRP A 107 7.18 11.51 5.03
C TRP A 107 6.95 10.94 3.62
N THR A 108 5.78 10.37 3.36
CA THR A 108 5.41 9.91 2.00
C THR A 108 5.35 11.09 1.03
N VAL A 109 4.83 12.25 1.44
CA VAL A 109 4.86 13.47 0.62
C VAL A 109 6.31 13.89 0.33
N VAL A 110 7.17 13.91 1.34
CA VAL A 110 8.61 14.21 1.14
C VAL A 110 9.23 13.24 0.14
N CYS A 111 8.95 11.94 0.23
CA CYS A 111 9.44 10.95 -0.73
C CYS A 111 8.95 11.24 -2.15
N VAL A 112 7.67 11.57 -2.34
CA VAL A 112 7.11 11.91 -3.67
C VAL A 112 7.81 13.12 -4.28
N LEU A 113 8.02 14.17 -3.49
CA LEU A 113 8.67 15.41 -3.94
C LEU A 113 10.15 15.18 -4.30
N THR A 114 10.83 14.29 -3.58
CA THR A 114 12.28 14.05 -3.72
C THR A 114 12.65 12.95 -4.71
N LEU A 115 11.78 11.97 -4.95
CA LEU A 115 12.06 10.92 -5.93
C LEU A 115 11.78 11.33 -7.37
N PHE A 116 10.86 12.28 -7.57
CA PHE A 116 10.47 12.68 -8.91
C PHE A 116 10.44 14.19 -9.07
N PRO A 117 11.57 14.87 -8.79
CA PRO A 117 11.67 16.31 -8.98
C PRO A 117 11.41 16.72 -10.44
N ARG A 118 11.71 15.82 -11.40
CA ARG A 118 11.41 16.00 -12.82
C ARG A 118 9.91 16.16 -13.13
N LEU A 119 9.01 15.60 -12.32
CA LEU A 119 7.56 15.85 -12.49
C LEU A 119 7.21 17.31 -12.25
N PHE A 120 8.02 18.00 -11.46
CA PHE A 120 7.81 19.39 -11.13
C PHE A 120 8.54 20.33 -12.09
N VAL A 121 9.39 19.83 -13.00
CA VAL A 121 10.07 20.67 -14.02
C VAL A 121 9.07 21.36 -14.93
N GLY A 122 7.97 20.69 -15.29
CA GLY A 122 6.91 21.31 -16.07
C GLY A 122 6.19 22.47 -15.36
N ILE A 123 6.27 22.53 -14.02
CA ILE A 123 5.65 23.57 -13.18
C ILE A 123 6.68 24.64 -12.79
N PHE A 124 7.91 24.21 -12.49
CA PHE A 124 9.03 25.03 -12.06
C PHE A 124 10.22 24.80 -12.99
N PRO A 125 10.37 25.59 -14.07
CA PRO A 125 11.42 25.42 -15.06
C PRO A 125 12.83 25.45 -14.48
N ILE A 126 13.04 26.16 -13.36
CA ILE A 126 14.33 26.25 -12.67
C ILE A 126 14.86 24.90 -12.17
N LEU A 127 13.97 23.90 -12.02
CA LEU A 127 14.36 22.53 -11.66
C LEU A 127 15.06 21.81 -12.82
N ALA A 128 14.91 22.25 -14.07
CA ALA A 128 15.50 21.56 -15.23
C ALA A 128 17.03 21.51 -15.21
N GLU A 129 17.67 22.50 -14.58
CA GLU A 129 19.13 22.63 -14.51
C GLU A 129 19.73 21.97 -13.27
N MET A 130 18.91 21.49 -12.34
CA MET A 130 19.40 20.87 -11.10
C MET A 130 19.72 19.39 -11.31
N ASP A 131 20.88 18.98 -10.83
CA ASP A 131 21.24 17.57 -10.75
C ASP A 131 20.50 16.90 -9.57
N PHE A 132 19.49 16.09 -9.89
CA PHE A 132 18.71 15.34 -8.91
C PHE A 132 19.23 13.94 -8.62
N SER A 133 20.30 13.50 -9.31
CA SER A 133 20.82 12.14 -9.22
C SER A 133 21.17 11.76 -7.78
N VAL A 134 21.82 12.65 -7.04
CA VAL A 134 22.21 12.46 -5.64
C VAL A 134 20.98 12.30 -4.74
N MET A 135 19.99 13.17 -4.89
CA MET A 135 18.76 13.14 -4.08
C MET A 135 17.96 11.86 -4.33
N MET A 136 17.77 11.48 -5.61
CA MET A 136 17.07 10.25 -5.98
C MET A 136 17.81 9.01 -5.47
N THR A 137 19.15 9.00 -5.55
CA THR A 137 19.98 7.91 -5.03
C THR A 137 19.80 7.74 -3.52
N VAL A 138 19.90 8.83 -2.76
CA VAL A 138 19.70 8.81 -1.30
C VAL A 138 18.32 8.28 -0.94
N GLN A 139 17.29 8.72 -1.67
CA GLN A 139 15.92 8.24 -1.46
C GLN A 139 15.75 6.75 -1.76
N VAL A 140 16.28 6.26 -2.89
CA VAL A 140 16.21 4.83 -3.20
C VAL A 140 16.94 3.99 -2.18
N VAL A 141 18.14 4.41 -1.74
CA VAL A 141 18.87 3.72 -0.67
C VAL A 141 18.02 3.67 0.62
N PHE A 142 17.43 4.79 1.01
CA PHE A 142 16.58 4.86 2.20
C PHE A 142 15.36 3.94 2.11
N VAL A 143 14.68 3.93 0.96
CA VAL A 143 13.53 3.07 0.68
C VAL A 143 13.92 1.59 0.73
N LEU A 144 15.07 1.22 0.15
CA LEU A 144 15.59 -0.14 0.21
C LEU A 144 15.92 -0.53 1.65
N LEU A 145 16.50 0.36 2.45
CA LEU A 145 16.77 0.10 3.88
C LEU A 145 15.47 -0.15 4.67
N ILE A 146 14.40 0.59 4.40
CA ILE A 146 13.10 0.37 5.02
C ILE A 146 12.53 -1.00 4.61
N TYR A 147 12.59 -1.32 3.32
CA TYR A 147 12.12 -2.61 2.83
C TYR A 147 12.92 -3.78 3.43
N MET A 148 14.24 -3.66 3.51
CA MET A 148 15.08 -4.67 4.14
C MET A 148 14.77 -4.81 5.63
N THR A 149 14.55 -3.69 6.33
CA THR A 149 14.11 -3.69 7.74
C THR A 149 12.78 -4.42 7.90
N MET A 150 11.81 -4.16 7.01
CA MET A 150 10.54 -4.87 6.98
C MET A 150 10.71 -6.37 6.79
N VAL A 151 11.55 -6.80 5.83
CA VAL A 151 11.83 -8.22 5.56
C VAL A 151 12.49 -8.89 6.76
N VAL A 152 13.47 -8.23 7.41
CA VAL A 152 14.13 -8.75 8.61
C VAL A 152 13.12 -8.94 9.74
N ILE A 153 12.28 -7.94 10.04
CA ILE A 153 11.26 -8.06 11.09
C ILE A 153 10.26 -9.17 10.73
N TYR A 154 9.88 -9.29 9.46
CA TYR A 154 8.98 -10.33 8.97
C TYR A 154 9.55 -11.74 9.19
N ILE A 155 10.82 -11.96 8.84
CA ILE A 155 11.52 -13.24 9.08
C ILE A 155 11.62 -13.53 10.58
N LEU A 156 11.99 -12.53 11.39
CA LEU A 156 12.05 -12.66 12.84
C LEU A 156 10.69 -13.02 13.44
N ALA A 157 9.61 -12.42 12.95
CA ALA A 157 8.24 -12.72 13.37
C ALA A 157 7.87 -14.17 13.04
N ILE A 158 8.18 -14.67 11.84
CA ILE A 158 7.97 -16.07 11.45
C ILE A 158 8.77 -17.00 12.36
N PHE A 159 10.07 -16.74 12.53
CA PHE A 159 10.94 -17.57 13.36
C PHE A 159 10.43 -17.66 14.81
N HIS A 160 10.00 -16.53 15.38
CA HIS A 160 9.38 -16.50 16.71
C HIS A 160 8.09 -17.30 16.79
N VAL A 161 7.22 -17.21 15.78
CA VAL A 161 5.98 -18.00 15.72
C VAL A 161 6.29 -19.49 15.64
N LEU A 162 7.26 -19.90 14.82
CA LEU A 162 7.66 -21.29 14.62
C LEU A 162 8.32 -21.90 15.86
N ARG A 163 9.27 -21.18 16.48
CA ARG A 163 9.97 -21.66 17.68
C ARG A 163 9.02 -21.94 18.85
N ARG A 164 7.92 -21.19 18.95
CA ARG A 164 6.96 -21.30 20.06
C ARG A 164 5.85 -22.34 19.82
N ILE A 165 5.83 -23.02 18.68
CA ILE A 165 4.82 -24.08 18.41
C ILE A 165 4.97 -25.27 19.37
N GLY A 166 6.18 -25.52 19.89
CA GLY A 166 6.44 -26.61 20.84
C GLY A 166 6.12 -26.30 22.30
N ASP A 167 5.97 -25.03 22.68
CA ASP A 167 5.73 -24.61 24.07
C ASP A 167 4.22 -24.44 24.33
N ASN A 168 3.55 -25.49 24.80
CA ASN A 168 2.11 -25.50 25.15
C ASN A 168 1.74 -24.64 26.38
N ARG A 169 2.63 -23.76 26.87
CA ARG A 169 2.41 -22.99 28.09
C ARG A 169 1.70 -21.65 27.79
N GLY A 170 0.37 -21.66 27.91
CA GLY A 170 -0.44 -20.48 28.26
C GLY A 170 -1.45 -20.00 27.21
N TYR A 171 -2.73 -19.96 27.60
CA TYR A 171 -3.88 -19.51 26.80
C TYR A 171 -3.70 -18.08 26.22
N PHE A 172 -3.07 -17.17 26.96
CA PHE A 172 -2.84 -15.77 26.55
C PHE A 172 -1.96 -15.63 25.29
N THR A 173 -1.12 -16.63 25.01
CA THR A 173 -0.25 -16.65 23.82
C THR A 173 -1.01 -16.95 22.53
N THR A 174 -2.18 -17.60 22.61
CA THR A 174 -2.90 -18.10 21.44
C THR A 174 -3.57 -16.98 20.65
N GLU A 175 -4.21 -16.02 21.31
CA GLU A 175 -4.86 -14.86 20.66
C GLU A 175 -3.84 -13.91 20.03
N HIS A 176 -2.75 -13.59 20.73
CA HIS A 176 -1.66 -12.77 20.18
C HIS A 176 -1.00 -13.46 18.98
N ARG A 177 -0.81 -14.78 19.06
CA ARG A 177 -0.29 -15.59 17.95
C ARG A 177 -1.23 -15.54 16.75
N ARG A 178 -2.54 -15.73 16.95
CA ARG A 178 -3.54 -15.64 15.87
C ARG A 178 -3.50 -14.28 15.18
N SER A 179 -3.45 -13.20 15.96
CA SER A 179 -3.35 -11.84 15.44
C SER A 179 -2.09 -11.62 14.60
N LEU A 180 -0.91 -12.05 15.11
CA LEU A 180 0.35 -11.96 14.37
C LEU A 180 0.31 -12.79 13.08
N THR A 181 -0.17 -14.03 13.13
CA THR A 181 -0.30 -14.90 11.95
C THR A 181 -1.22 -14.27 10.89
N SER A 182 -2.36 -13.70 11.30
CA SER A 182 -3.25 -12.98 10.39
C SER A 182 -2.54 -11.79 9.72
N ILE A 183 -1.76 -11.00 10.47
CA ILE A 183 -1.02 -9.86 9.91
C ILE A 183 0.07 -10.34 8.95
N LEU A 184 0.79 -11.41 9.29
CA LEU A 184 1.81 -11.98 8.40
C LEU A 184 1.20 -12.43 7.07
N ILE A 185 0.09 -13.19 7.11
CA ILE A 185 -0.64 -13.63 5.91
C ILE A 185 -1.13 -12.43 5.08
N TYR A 186 -1.69 -11.43 5.75
CA TYR A 186 -2.16 -10.21 5.10
C TYR A 186 -1.04 -9.48 4.34
N CYS A 187 0.13 -9.37 4.96
CA CYS A 187 1.26 -8.65 4.39
C CYS A 187 2.05 -9.42 3.32
N THR A 188 2.00 -10.77 3.29
CA THR A 188 2.87 -11.57 2.40
C THR A 188 2.74 -11.21 0.93
N ALA A 189 1.57 -11.46 0.32
CA ALA A 189 1.39 -11.31 -1.12
C ALA A 189 1.57 -9.84 -1.57
N PRO A 190 1.01 -8.85 -0.86
CA PRO A 190 1.23 -7.45 -1.18
C PRO A 190 2.70 -6.97 -1.07
N ASN A 191 3.48 -7.49 -0.10
CA ASN A 191 4.90 -7.16 0.04
C ASN A 191 5.78 -7.79 -1.05
N VAL A 192 5.42 -8.98 -1.55
CA VAL A 192 6.08 -9.59 -2.72
C VAL A 192 5.88 -8.71 -3.95
N LEU A 193 4.65 -8.22 -4.17
CA LEU A 193 4.37 -7.28 -5.26
C LEU A 193 5.07 -5.93 -5.06
N CYS A 194 5.22 -5.48 -3.81
CA CYS A 194 5.98 -4.27 -3.49
C CYS A 194 7.46 -4.42 -3.88
N ALA A 195 8.06 -5.61 -3.70
CA ALA A 195 9.44 -5.88 -4.08
C ALA A 195 9.68 -5.63 -5.58
N VAL A 196 8.76 -6.10 -6.42
CA VAL A 196 8.82 -5.85 -7.87
C VAL A 196 8.69 -4.35 -8.17
N GLY A 197 7.81 -3.64 -7.47
CA GLY A 197 7.70 -2.19 -7.60
C GLY A 197 8.98 -1.44 -7.20
N LEU A 198 9.73 -1.94 -6.22
CA LEU A 198 11.03 -1.36 -5.83
C LEU A 198 12.11 -1.56 -6.90
N SER A 199 12.12 -2.70 -7.59
CA SER A 199 13.07 -2.94 -8.69
C SER A 199 12.94 -1.90 -9.82
N PHE A 200 11.71 -1.45 -10.09
CA PHE A 200 11.45 -0.36 -11.03
C PHE A 200 12.09 0.97 -10.58
N HIS A 201 11.99 1.33 -9.29
CA HIS A 201 12.60 2.56 -8.78
C HIS A 201 14.12 2.56 -8.83
N VAL A 202 14.73 1.40 -8.59
CA VAL A 202 16.17 1.22 -8.79
C VAL A 202 16.52 1.45 -10.26
N CYS A 203 15.74 0.90 -11.20
CA CYS A 203 15.96 1.09 -12.63
C CYS A 203 15.88 2.56 -13.05
N GLU A 204 14.83 3.29 -12.65
CA GLU A 204 14.66 4.71 -12.94
C GLU A 204 15.81 5.56 -12.38
N THR A 205 16.29 5.22 -11.18
CA THR A 205 17.43 5.93 -10.57
C THR A 205 18.73 5.66 -11.31
N VAL A 206 18.97 4.40 -11.72
CA VAL A 206 20.12 4.05 -12.56
C VAL A 206 20.06 4.77 -13.91
N GLN A 207 18.88 4.83 -14.53
CA GLN A 207 18.67 5.56 -15.78
C GLN A 207 18.92 7.06 -15.61
N GLU A 208 18.49 7.65 -14.50
CA GLU A 208 18.76 9.06 -14.22
C GLU A 208 20.26 9.33 -14.06
N ILE A 209 20.95 8.49 -13.28
CA ILE A 209 22.42 8.57 -13.11
C ILE A 209 23.12 8.42 -14.46
N SER A 210 22.65 7.50 -15.33
CA SER A 210 23.31 7.21 -16.60
C SER A 210 23.25 8.39 -17.58
N VAL A 211 22.15 9.16 -17.55
CA VAL A 211 21.98 10.37 -18.37
C VAL A 211 22.98 11.47 -18.00
N TRP A 212 23.29 11.62 -16.71
CA TRP A 212 24.20 12.68 -16.24
C TRP A 212 25.68 12.30 -16.30
N HIS A 213 26.03 11.02 -16.13
CA HIS A 213 27.42 10.57 -16.01
C HIS A 213 28.08 10.11 -17.33
N TYR A 214 27.60 10.57 -18.50
CA TYR A 214 28.22 10.29 -19.81
C TYR A 214 28.51 8.80 -20.05
N PHE A 215 27.53 7.93 -19.76
CA PHE A 215 27.63 6.55 -20.21
C PHE A 215 27.55 6.48 -21.75
N ASP A 216 28.16 5.43 -22.32
CA ASP A 216 28.08 5.15 -23.76
C ASP A 216 26.59 5.14 -24.20
N PRO A 217 26.20 5.92 -25.23
CA PRO A 217 24.82 6.02 -25.68
C PRO A 217 24.20 4.64 -26.00
N SER A 218 25.01 3.68 -26.46
CA SER A 218 24.55 2.32 -26.74
C SER A 218 24.05 1.60 -25.47
N THR A 219 24.76 1.72 -24.36
CA THR A 219 24.35 1.13 -23.06
C THR A 219 23.12 1.82 -22.47
N THR A 220 22.94 3.12 -22.77
CA THR A 220 21.81 3.90 -22.27
C THR A 220 20.48 3.45 -22.89
N ASP A 221 20.49 3.07 -24.18
CA ASP A 221 19.30 2.60 -24.89
C ASP A 221 18.79 1.26 -24.37
N ASP A 222 19.69 0.32 -24.07
CA ASP A 222 19.31 -0.99 -23.53
C ASP A 222 18.73 -0.87 -22.11
N ILE A 223 19.35 -0.04 -21.25
CA ILE A 223 18.83 0.27 -19.91
C ILE A 223 17.44 0.89 -20.00
N LYS A 224 17.26 1.87 -20.90
CA LYS A 224 15.98 2.55 -21.10
C LYS A 224 14.87 1.59 -21.53
N ARG A 225 15.16 0.63 -22.42
CA ARG A 225 14.20 -0.40 -22.84
C ARG A 225 13.82 -1.34 -21.69
N LEU A 226 14.81 -1.78 -20.92
CA LEU A 226 14.59 -2.63 -19.76
C LEU A 226 13.75 -1.90 -18.70
N CYS A 227 14.11 -0.66 -18.36
CA CYS A 227 13.37 0.15 -17.40
C CYS A 227 11.94 0.37 -17.89
N ALA A 228 11.72 0.75 -19.15
CA ALA A 228 10.37 0.93 -19.71
C ALA A 228 9.49 -0.34 -19.58
N SER A 229 10.06 -1.53 -19.77
CA SER A 229 9.35 -2.78 -19.55
C SER A 229 9.00 -3.00 -18.07
N LEU A 230 9.98 -2.80 -17.17
CA LEU A 230 9.75 -2.89 -15.72
C LEU A 230 8.72 -1.86 -15.24
N THR A 231 8.73 -0.66 -15.81
CA THR A 231 7.74 0.39 -15.60
C THR A 231 6.36 -0.15 -15.90
N TYR A 232 6.12 -0.65 -17.11
CA TYR A 232 4.84 -1.21 -17.52
C TYR A 232 4.34 -2.32 -16.56
N TRP A 233 5.21 -3.26 -16.18
CA TRP A 233 4.85 -4.32 -15.23
C TRP A 233 4.57 -3.78 -13.83
N ALA A 234 5.41 -2.90 -13.29
CA ALA A 234 5.19 -2.28 -11.98
C ALA A 234 3.87 -1.50 -11.91
N HIS A 235 3.44 -0.93 -13.05
CA HIS A 235 2.15 -0.26 -13.21
C HIS A 235 0.99 -1.24 -13.03
N GLY A 236 0.99 -2.36 -13.77
CA GLY A 236 -0.02 -3.40 -13.60
C GLY A 236 -0.05 -4.00 -12.19
N LEU A 237 1.13 -4.26 -11.61
CA LEU A 237 1.24 -4.90 -10.30
C LEU A 237 0.75 -4.01 -9.15
N THR A 238 0.83 -2.68 -9.27
CA THR A 238 0.27 -1.77 -8.26
C THR A 238 -1.24 -1.96 -8.13
N ASN A 239 -1.94 -2.10 -9.25
CA ASN A 239 -3.40 -2.31 -9.26
C ASN A 239 -3.77 -3.70 -8.74
N ILE A 240 -3.03 -4.73 -9.16
CA ILE A 240 -3.19 -6.11 -8.66
C ILE A 240 -2.96 -6.14 -7.13
N ARG A 241 -1.96 -5.42 -6.64
CA ARG A 241 -1.66 -5.32 -5.19
C ARG A 241 -2.83 -4.73 -4.41
N ILE A 242 -3.48 -3.69 -4.93
CA ILE A 242 -4.66 -3.08 -4.27
C ILE A 242 -5.79 -4.10 -4.15
N PHE A 243 -6.05 -4.85 -5.23
CA PHE A 243 -7.03 -5.92 -5.22
C PHE A 243 -6.68 -6.99 -4.18
N ILE A 244 -5.45 -7.53 -4.23
CA ILE A 244 -4.98 -8.54 -3.28
C ILE A 244 -5.05 -8.03 -1.84
N ASN A 245 -4.68 -6.78 -1.56
CA ASN A 245 -4.82 -6.15 -0.24
C ASN A 245 -6.26 -6.22 0.26
N VAL A 246 -7.27 -5.95 -0.59
CA VAL A 246 -8.67 -6.04 -0.17
C VAL A 246 -9.06 -7.47 0.19
N PHE A 247 -8.76 -8.45 -0.67
CA PHE A 247 -9.15 -9.84 -0.43
C PHE A 247 -8.41 -10.45 0.76
N THR A 248 -7.10 -10.20 0.87
CA THR A 248 -6.30 -10.67 2.00
C THR A 248 -6.78 -10.07 3.32
N ALA A 249 -7.19 -8.79 3.36
CA ALA A 249 -7.76 -8.19 4.57
C ALA A 249 -9.05 -8.91 5.00
N LEU A 250 -9.93 -9.23 4.04
CA LEU A 250 -11.19 -9.92 4.30
C LEU A 250 -10.98 -11.36 4.80
N ILE A 251 -9.93 -12.04 4.32
CA ILE A 251 -9.61 -13.43 4.69
C ILE A 251 -8.85 -13.48 6.02
N ALA A 252 -7.85 -12.62 6.19
CA ALA A 252 -6.91 -12.70 7.29
C ALA A 252 -7.51 -12.22 8.62
N PHE A 253 -8.26 -11.11 8.62
CA PHE A 253 -8.73 -10.50 9.86
C PHE A 253 -10.08 -11.05 10.31
N HIS A 254 -10.13 -11.52 11.55
CA HIS A 254 -11.36 -12.07 12.15
C HIS A 254 -12.53 -11.08 12.12
N ASP A 255 -12.30 -9.83 12.51
CA ASP A 255 -13.36 -8.81 12.57
C ASP A 255 -13.98 -8.52 11.21
N TYR A 256 -13.15 -8.53 10.15
CA TYR A 256 -13.63 -8.38 8.78
C TYR A 256 -14.46 -9.59 8.33
N ARG A 257 -14.04 -10.83 8.66
CA ARG A 257 -14.83 -12.04 8.38
C ARG A 257 -16.19 -12.02 9.06
N VAL A 258 -16.23 -11.62 10.33
CA VAL A 258 -17.49 -11.49 11.10
C VAL A 258 -18.38 -10.41 10.48
N ALA A 259 -17.83 -9.26 10.12
CA ALA A 259 -18.57 -8.17 9.48
C ALA A 259 -19.16 -8.60 8.13
N VAL A 260 -18.37 -9.28 7.29
CA VAL A 260 -18.84 -9.82 6.00
C VAL A 260 -19.94 -10.85 6.20
N ARG A 261 -19.79 -11.79 7.14
CA ARG A 261 -20.83 -12.79 7.45
C ARG A 261 -22.13 -12.14 7.88
N LYS A 262 -22.07 -11.11 8.73
CA LYS A 262 -23.25 -10.33 9.14
C LYS A 262 -23.90 -9.62 7.96
N ALA A 263 -23.11 -9.00 7.08
CA ALA A 263 -23.62 -8.34 5.88
C ALA A 263 -24.32 -9.34 4.93
N ILE A 264 -23.74 -10.51 4.68
CA ILE A 264 -24.33 -11.56 3.85
C ILE A 264 -25.65 -12.05 4.45
N LEU A 265 -25.69 -12.31 5.76
CA LEU A 265 -26.93 -12.71 6.44
C LEU A 265 -28.01 -11.63 6.37
N TRP A 266 -27.64 -10.36 6.48
CA TRP A 266 -28.56 -9.23 6.35
C TRP A 266 -29.12 -9.13 4.92
N ILE A 267 -28.29 -9.27 3.88
CA ILE A 267 -28.73 -9.28 2.49
C ILE A 267 -29.65 -10.47 2.22
N ALA A 268 -29.27 -11.68 2.64
CA ALA A 268 -30.05 -12.90 2.43
C ALA A 268 -31.42 -12.83 3.13
N THR A 269 -31.48 -12.29 4.35
CA THR A 269 -32.75 -12.13 5.07
C THR A 269 -33.63 -11.03 4.46
N SER A 270 -33.05 -9.92 3.99
CA SER A 270 -33.78 -8.87 3.28
C SER A 270 -34.34 -9.35 1.93
N ALA A 271 -33.54 -10.06 1.14
CA ALA A 271 -33.98 -10.68 -0.12
C ALA A 271 -35.12 -11.68 0.11
N ARG A 272 -35.01 -12.52 1.16
CA ARG A 272 -36.06 -13.46 1.54
C ARG A 272 -37.37 -12.76 1.95
N LYS A 273 -37.29 -11.61 2.62
CA LYS A 273 -38.47 -10.79 2.97
C LYS A 273 -39.11 -10.17 1.73
N ALA A 274 -38.31 -9.58 0.83
CA ALA A 274 -38.80 -9.01 -0.42
C ALA A 274 -39.51 -10.06 -1.29
N LEU A 275 -38.91 -11.25 -1.44
CA LEU A 275 -39.49 -12.36 -2.19
C LEU A 275 -40.84 -12.82 -1.60
N LYS A 276 -40.94 -12.92 -0.26
CA LYS A 276 -42.20 -13.22 0.42
C LYS A 276 -43.28 -12.14 0.19
N SER A 277 -42.89 -10.87 0.12
CA SER A 277 -43.83 -9.77 -0.16
C SER A 277 -44.37 -9.83 -1.58
N ILE A 278 -43.51 -10.10 -2.56
CA ILE A 278 -43.91 -10.23 -3.97
C ILE A 278 -44.86 -11.43 -4.13
N PHE A 279 -44.54 -12.57 -3.50
CA PHE A 279 -45.40 -13.76 -3.57
C PHE A 279 -46.80 -13.52 -3.00
N ARG A 280 -46.94 -12.69 -1.95
CA ARG A 280 -48.26 -12.32 -1.39
C ARG A 280 -49.08 -11.37 -2.27
N LEU A 281 -48.45 -10.61 -3.17
CA LEU A 281 -49.15 -9.71 -4.08
C LEU A 281 -49.63 -10.42 -5.35
N LEU A 282 -49.06 -11.59 -5.66
CA LEU A 282 -49.42 -12.40 -6.82
C LEU A 282 -50.53 -13.42 -6.54
N MET A 283 -50.92 -13.59 -5.27
CA MET A 283 -51.94 -14.53 -4.82
C MET A 283 -53.17 -13.78 -4.33
#